data_AF-A0A0A7GE14-F1
#
_entry.id   AF-A0A0A7GE14-F1
#
_cell.length_a   1.000
_cell.length_b   1.000
_cell.length_c   1.000
_cell.angle_alpha   90.00
_cell.angle_beta   90.00
_cell.angle_gamma   90.00
#
_symmetry.space_group_name_H-M   'P 1'
#
loop_
_entity.id
_entity.type
_entity.pdbx_description
1 polymer ?
#
loop_
_entity_poly.entity_id
_entity_poly.type
_entity_poly.pdbx_seq_one_letter_code
_entity_poly.pdbx_strand_id
1 'polypeptide(L)' 'MEIESSKALRCDNCGKLITGKPLSFKTCCVNKPKNFCSKQCFMKWRSEWLRNQEQIKRTGNIIF' A
#
# COMPACT_ATOMS: atom_id res chain seq x y z
N MET A 1 3.15 11.83 -25.12
CA MET A 1 1.76 11.83 -24.61
C MET A 1 1.59 10.51 -23.88
N GLU A 2 1.94 10.46 -22.60
CA GLU A 2 1.78 9.23 -21.82
C GLU A 2 0.29 9.06 -21.54
N ILE A 3 -0.28 8.02 -22.14
CA ILE A 3 -1.67 7.61 -21.94
C ILE A 3 -1.75 7.11 -20.50
N GLU A 4 -2.02 8.01 -19.57
CA GLU A 4 -2.42 7.64 -18.23
C GLU A 4 -3.79 6.97 -18.35
N SER A 5 -3.75 5.65 -18.54
CA SER A 5 -4.92 4.80 -18.48
C SER A 5 -5.56 5.09 -17.12
N SER A 6 -6.66 5.84 -17.14
CA SER A 6 -7.52 6.14 -15.99
C SER A 6 -8.17 4.84 -15.48
N LYS A 7 -7.35 3.85 -15.12
CA LYS A 7 -7.75 2.70 -14.32
C LYS A 7 -8.23 3.30 -13.03
N ALA A 8 -9.53 3.22 -12.82
CA ALA A 8 -10.15 3.69 -11.59
C ALA A 8 -9.37 3.11 -10.40
N LEU A 9 -8.67 4.00 -9.68
CA LEU A 9 -7.80 3.62 -8.58
C LEU A 9 -8.68 3.09 -7.45
N ARG A 10 -8.37 1.92 -6.93
CA ARG A 10 -9.05 1.35 -5.77
C ARG A 10 -8.18 1.52 -4.54
N CYS A 11 -8.83 1.76 -3.41
CA CYS A 11 -8.16 1.82 -2.12
C CYS A 11 -7.58 0.44 -1.77
N ASP A 12 -6.27 0.35 -1.54
CA ASP A 12 -5.59 -0.89 -1.15
C ASP A 12 -6.02 -1.41 0.24
N ASN A 13 -6.65 -0.56 1.07
CA ASN A 13 -7.14 -0.95 2.39
C ASN A 13 -8.60 -1.40 2.41
N CYS A 14 -9.51 -0.69 1.71
CA CYS A 14 -10.95 -0.95 1.78
C CYS A 14 -11.61 -1.31 0.45
N GLY A 15 -10.86 -1.35 -0.65
CA GLY A 15 -11.35 -1.72 -1.98
C GLY A 15 -12.23 -0.69 -2.69
N LYS A 16 -12.63 0.40 -2.01
CA LYS A 16 -13.48 1.46 -2.59
C LYS A 16 -12.80 2.14 -3.78
N LEU A 17 -13.60 2.54 -4.76
CA LEU A 17 -13.15 3.39 -5.86
C LEU A 17 -12.73 4.76 -5.31
N ILE A 18 -11.57 5.24 -5.73
CA ILE A 18 -11.07 6.57 -5.39
C ILE A 18 -11.59 7.51 -6.48
N THR A 19 -12.49 8.41 -6.10
CA THR A 19 -13.09 9.42 -6.99
C THR A 19 -12.36 10.77 -6.93
N GLY A 20 -11.45 10.95 -5.97
CA GLY A 20 -10.67 12.17 -5.78
C GLY A 20 -9.17 11.94 -5.88
N LYS A 21 -8.37 12.87 -5.35
CA LYS A 21 -6.90 12.72 -5.33
C LYS A 21 -6.50 11.55 -4.42
N PRO A 22 -5.85 10.50 -4.94
CA PRO A 22 -5.42 9.36 -4.13
C PRO A 22 -4.29 9.76 -3.18
N LEU A 23 -4.28 9.16 -2.00
CA LEU A 23 -3.10 9.14 -1.14
C LEU A 23 -2.20 8.00 -1.61
N SER A 24 -1.17 8.32 -2.38
CA SER A 24 -0.19 7.34 -2.86
C SER A 24 1.00 7.27 -1.92
N PHE A 25 1.32 6.06 -1.45
CA PHE A 25 2.46 5.80 -0.58
C PHE A 25 3.34 4.73 -1.20
N LYS A 26 4.64 5.03 -1.34
CA LYS A 26 5.66 4.10 -1.80
C LYS A 26 6.58 3.77 -0.63
N THR A 27 6.65 2.50 -0.26
CA THR A 27 7.63 2.03 0.72
C THR A 27 8.94 1.67 0.01
N CYS A 28 10.06 1.72 0.73
CA CYS A 28 11.38 1.40 0.18
C CYS A 28 11.50 -0.05 -0.32
N CYS A 29 10.69 -0.97 0.22
CA CYS A 29 10.79 -2.41 -0.07
C CYS A 29 9.67 -2.94 -0.98
N VAL A 30 8.81 -2.10 -1.52
CA VAL A 30 7.68 -2.54 -2.38
C VAL A 30 7.71 -1.78 -3.71
N ASN A 31 7.84 -2.53 -4.81
CA ASN A 31 7.92 -1.98 -6.16
C ASN A 31 6.62 -1.30 -6.63
N LYS A 32 5.47 -1.61 -6.01
CA LYS A 32 4.17 -1.03 -6.38
C LYS A 32 3.71 -0.01 -5.33
N PRO A 33 3.41 1.25 -5.72
CA PRO A 33 2.82 2.23 -4.83
C PRO A 33 1.42 1.79 -4.39
N LYS A 34 1.08 2.09 -3.14
CA LYS A 34 -0.21 1.79 -2.53
C LYS A 34 -1.07 3.04 -2.50
N ASN A 35 -2.35 2.91 -2.85
CA ASN A 35 -3.27 4.03 -2.99
C ASN A 35 -4.39 3.94 -1.95
N PHE A 36 -4.72 5.05 -1.32
CA PHE A 36 -5.74 5.11 -0.28
C PHE A 36 -6.77 6.19 -0.54
N CYS A 37 -8.03 5.89 -0.24
CA CYS A 37 -9.13 6.85 -0.36
C CYS A 37 -9.18 7.85 0.81
N SER A 38 -8.51 7.58 1.92
CA SER A 38 -8.51 8.45 3.10
C SER A 38 -7.29 8.22 3.99
N LYS A 39 -6.98 9.23 4.83
CA LYS A 39 -5.90 9.14 5.84
C LYS A 39 -6.13 7.99 6.82
N GLN A 40 -7.37 7.70 7.18
CA GLN A 40 -7.71 6.57 8.06
C GLN A 40 -7.34 5.22 7.43
N CYS A 41 -7.66 5.03 6.14
CA CYS A 41 -7.29 3.82 5.41
C CYS A 41 -5.77 3.67 5.31
N PHE A 42 -5.06 4.77 5.06
CA PHE A 42 -3.60 4.78 5.07
C PHE A 42 -3.03 4.39 6.44
N MET A 43 -3.51 4.98 7.54
CA MET A 43 -2.99 4.71 8.87
C MET A 43 -3.23 3.26 9.30
N LYS A 44 -4.42 2.71 9.01
CA LYS A 44 -4.73 1.30 9.30
C LYS A 44 -3.78 0.36 8.56
N TRP A 45 -3.68 0.54 7.24
CA TRP A 45 -2.78 -0.24 6.41
C TRP A 45 -1.31 -0.10 6.84
N ARG A 46 -0.87 1.11 7.19
CA ARG A 46 0.51 1.38 7.63
C ARG A 46 0.84 0.61 8.91
N SER A 47 -0.05 0.62 9.90
CA SER A 47 0.15 -0.12 11.15
C SER A 47 0.25 -1.63 10.92
N GLU A 48 -0.62 -2.18 10.08
CA GLU A 48 -0.59 -3.60 9.71
C GLU A 48 0.68 -3.94 8.91
N TRP A 49 1.06 -3.06 7.97
CA TRP A 49 2.28 -3.23 7.18
C TRP A 49 3.52 -3.24 8.05
N LEU A 50 3.66 -2.28 8.98
CA LEU A 50 4.79 -2.23 9.93
C LEU A 50 4.86 -3.49 10.80
N ARG A 51 3.73 -3.94 11.35
CA ARG A 51 3.66 -5.18 12.14
C ARG A 51 4.12 -6.39 11.34
N ASN A 52 3.73 -6.48 10.06
CA ASN A 52 4.18 -7.55 9.18
C ASN A 52 5.68 -7.47 8.86
N GLN A 53 6.24 -6.26 8.71
CA GLN A 53 7.69 -6.08 8.56
C GLN A 53 8.47 -6.54 9.79
N GLU A 54 7.96 -6.31 11.00
CA GLU A 54 8.56 -6.81 12.24
C GLU A 54 8.57 -8.34 12.30
N GLN A 55 7.51 -8.99 11.80
CA GLN A 55 7.44 -10.46 11.75
C GLN A 55 8.43 -11.04 10.73
N ILE A 56 8.54 -10.44 9.53
CA ILE A 56 9.50 -10.88 8.50
C ILE A 56 10.94 -10.81 9.03
N LYS A 57 11.30 -9.77 9.80
CA LYS A 57 12.64 -9.68 10.44
C LYS A 57 12.91 -10.81 11.44
N ARG A 58 11.87 -11.34 12.10
CA ARG A 58 12.00 -12.42 13.09
C ARG A 58 12.07 -13.81 12.46
N THR A 59 11.60 -13.98 11.23
CA THR A 59 11.66 -15.25 10.50
C THR A 59 12.89 -15.38 9.60
N GLY A 60 13.96 -14.64 9.91
CA GLY A 60 15.28 -14.75 9.27
C GLY A 60 16.04 -16.04 9.59
N ASN A 61 15.35 -17.17 9.70
CA ASN A 61 15.93 -18.50 9.77
C ASN A 61 15.37 -19.33 8.61
N ILE A 62 15.71 -18.92 7.39
CA ILE A 62 15.67 -19.81 6.24
C ILE A 62 16.96 -20.63 6.35
N ILE A 63 16.75 -21.89 6.72
CA ILE A 63 17.72 -22.97 6.72
C ILE A 63 18.25 -23.08 5.28
N PHE A 64 19.55 -22.86 5.09
CA PHE A 64 20.27 -23.27 3.89
C PHE A 64 20.63 -24.75 3.99
#